data_AF-A0A6T9XZE1-F1
#
_entry.id   AF-A0A6T9XZE1-F1
#
_cell.length_a   1.000
_cell.length_b   1.000
_cell.length_c   1.000
_cell.angle_alpha   90.00
_cell.angle_beta   90.00
_cell.angle_gamma   90.00
#
_symmetry.space_group_name_H-M   'P 1'
#
loop_
_entity.id
_entity.type
_entity.pdbx_description
1 polymer ?
#
loop_
_entity_poly.entity_id
_entity_poly.type
_entity_poly.pdbx_seq_one_letter_code
_entity_poly.pdbx_strand_id
1 'polypeptide(L)'
;MLLLGCAKGRVDILSKEGELLDSCTAEFNWHLHGVQDSVDYILYLCAKGHLENGKVISDPTILENDYSLPSPPNSQTWNKRSAYESYKSGHLSEQKYGYILAAIEYEYILSAEKARKQLDSGVITKKQYEQLVYEAAVLFNGK
;
A
#
# COMPACT_ATOMS: atom_id res chain seq x y z
N MET A 1 -17.68 -0.70 -21.64
CA MET A 1 -16.29 -1.17 -21.58
C MET A 1 -15.71 -0.65 -20.26
N LEU A 2 -15.58 -1.52 -19.24
CA LEU A 2 -14.94 -1.15 -17.97
C LEU A 2 -13.42 -1.14 -18.21
N LEU A 3 -12.82 0.05 -18.25
CA LEU A 3 -11.37 0.19 -18.27
C LEU A 3 -10.87 -0.16 -16.87
N LEU A 4 -10.24 -1.31 -16.72
CA LEU A 4 -9.55 -1.66 -15.48
C LEU A 4 -8.27 -0.83 -15.45
N GLY A 5 -8.10 -0.01 -14.43
CA GLY A 5 -6.90 0.80 -14.25
C GLY A 5 -5.72 -0.11 -13.91
N CYS A 6 -4.62 0.09 -14.62
CA CYS A 6 -3.30 -0.37 -14.22
C CYS A 6 -2.38 0.85 -14.11
N ALA A 7 -1.57 0.89 -13.07
CA ALA A 7 -0.52 1.88 -12.93
C ALA A 7 0.71 1.21 -12.32
N LYS A 8 1.87 1.73 -12.70
CA LYS A 8 3.15 1.36 -12.12
C LYS A 8 4.04 2.59 -12.01
N GLY A 9 4.94 2.58 -11.04
CA GLY A 9 5.89 3.66 -10.85
C GLY A 9 7.16 3.20 -10.17
N ARG A 10 8.17 4.06 -10.21
CA ARG A 10 9.50 3.81 -9.66
C ARG A 10 10.12 5.11 -9.16
N VAL A 11 10.80 5.04 -8.02
CA VAL A 11 11.70 6.09 -7.53
C VAL A 11 13.02 5.45 -7.17
N ASP A 12 14.12 5.98 -7.70
CA ASP A 12 15.46 5.49 -7.40
C ASP A 12 15.96 6.09 -6.09
N ILE A 13 16.65 5.27 -5.29
CA ILE A 13 17.30 5.65 -4.04
C ILE A 13 18.78 5.83 -4.32
N LEU A 14 19.30 7.00 -3.96
CA LEU A 14 20.64 7.45 -4.30
C LEU A 14 21.50 7.65 -3.05
N SER A 15 22.82 7.50 -3.23
CA SER A 15 23.81 8.02 -2.29
C SER A 15 23.83 9.55 -2.35
N LYS A 16 24.54 10.20 -1.42
CA LYS A 16 24.71 11.66 -1.45
C LYS A 16 25.53 12.11 -2.66
N GLU A 17 26.36 11.21 -3.18
CA GLU A 17 27.21 11.38 -4.35
C GLU A 17 26.45 11.08 -5.66
N GLY A 18 25.19 10.67 -5.59
CA GLY A 18 24.32 10.41 -6.74
C GLY A 18 24.38 8.98 -7.29
N GLU A 19 25.03 8.05 -6.59
CA GLU A 19 25.09 6.64 -7.00
C GLU A 19 23.78 5.92 -6.72
N LEU A 20 23.31 5.08 -7.64
CA LEU A 20 22.13 4.25 -7.43
C LEU A 20 22.40 3.18 -6.37
N LEU A 21 21.66 3.23 -5.26
CA LEU A 21 21.76 2.27 -4.17
C LEU A 21 20.63 1.23 -4.22
N ASP A 22 19.40 1.67 -4.50
CA ASP A 22 18.21 0.83 -4.50
C ASP A 22 17.08 1.50 -5.30
N SER A 23 15.89 0.90 -5.32
CA SER A 23 14.70 1.50 -5.91
C SER A 23 13.40 1.06 -5.26
N CYS A 24 12.52 2.04 -5.05
CA CYS A 24 11.12 1.81 -4.72
C CYS A 24 10.34 1.57 -6.01
N THR A 25 9.56 0.50 -6.07
CA THR A 25 8.64 0.23 -7.19
C THR A 25 7.28 -0.16 -6.66
N ALA A 26 6.23 0.31 -7.33
CA ALA A 26 4.86 -0.08 -7.02
C ALA A 26 4.11 -0.37 -8.32
N GLU A 27 3.24 -1.38 -8.29
CA GLU A 27 2.35 -1.74 -9.38
C GLU A 27 1.00 -2.13 -8.79
N PHE A 28 -0.06 -1.47 -9.27
CA PHE A 28 -1.43 -1.82 -8.93
C PHE A 28 -2.17 -2.14 -10.21
N ASN A 29 -2.78 -3.32 -10.22
CA ASN A 29 -3.63 -3.79 -11.30
C ASN A 29 -5.06 -3.93 -10.76
N TRP A 30 -6.05 -3.71 -11.63
CA TRP A 30 -7.47 -3.95 -11.33
C TRP A 30 -8.08 -2.96 -10.32
N HIS A 31 -7.48 -1.79 -10.12
CA HIS A 31 -8.09 -0.68 -9.39
C HIS A 31 -8.86 0.20 -10.38
N LEU A 32 -10.18 0.28 -10.24
CA LEU A 32 -11.01 1.09 -11.14
C LEU A 32 -10.84 2.61 -10.90
N HIS A 33 -10.51 2.99 -9.67
CA HIS A 33 -10.37 4.37 -9.21
C HIS A 33 -9.11 4.48 -8.34
N GLY A 34 -8.43 5.62 -8.42
CA GLY A 34 -7.26 5.92 -7.57
C GLY A 34 -6.05 5.03 -7.81
N VAL A 35 -5.92 4.39 -8.98
CA VAL A 35 -4.82 3.44 -9.26
C VAL A 35 -3.45 4.11 -9.27
N GLN A 36 -3.35 5.32 -9.84
CA GLN A 36 -2.11 6.10 -9.80
C GLN A 36 -1.83 6.61 -8.38
N ASP A 37 -2.86 7.07 -7.68
CA ASP A 37 -2.74 7.50 -6.28
C ASP A 37 -2.25 6.35 -5.37
N SER A 38 -2.69 5.11 -5.63
CA SER A 38 -2.19 3.92 -4.93
C SER A 38 -0.69 3.69 -5.18
N VAL A 39 -0.24 3.82 -6.42
CA VAL A 39 1.19 3.73 -6.79
C VAL A 39 1.99 4.81 -6.06
N ASP A 40 1.55 6.07 -6.14
CA ASP A 40 2.24 7.21 -5.56
C ASP A 40 2.33 7.08 -4.03
N TYR A 41 1.28 6.56 -3.38
CA TYR A 41 1.28 6.32 -1.94
C TYR A 41 2.35 5.30 -1.51
N ILE A 42 2.47 4.17 -2.21
CA ILE A 42 3.49 3.15 -1.88
C ILE A 42 4.89 3.67 -2.14
N LEU A 43 5.08 4.38 -3.26
CA LEU A 43 6.37 5.00 -3.56
C LEU A 43 6.75 6.04 -2.51
N TYR A 44 5.80 6.86 -2.05
CA TYR A 44 6.00 7.79 -0.93
C TYR A 44 6.42 7.06 0.35
N LEU A 45 5.70 6.01 0.77
CA LEU A 45 6.03 5.27 1.99
C LEU A 45 7.44 4.68 1.94
N CYS A 46 7.80 4.07 0.81
CA CYS A 46 9.13 3.52 0.59
C CYS A 46 10.21 4.62 0.60
N ALA A 47 10.02 5.69 -0.18
CA ALA A 47 10.95 6.81 -0.25
C ALA A 47 11.16 7.47 1.13
N LYS A 48 10.09 7.69 1.89
CA LYS A 48 10.15 8.24 3.24
C LYS A 48 11.04 7.41 4.17
N GLY A 49 10.91 6.09 4.13
CA GLY A 49 11.76 5.20 4.92
C GLY A 49 13.25 5.34 4.58
N HIS A 50 13.60 5.51 3.30
CA HIS A 50 15.00 5.74 2.90
C HIS A 50 15.51 7.13 3.30
N LEU A 51 14.68 8.17 3.19
CA LEU A 51 15.01 9.54 3.62
C LEU A 51 15.27 9.63 5.12
N GLU A 52 14.46 8.94 5.94
CA GLU A 52 14.66 8.84 7.40
C GLU A 52 15.99 8.16 7.75
N ASN A 53 16.56 7.37 6.84
CA ASN A 53 17.88 6.75 6.93
C ASN A 53 19.00 7.56 6.24
N GLY A 54 18.74 8.84 5.93
CA GLY A 54 19.72 9.79 5.40
C GLY A 54 20.12 9.57 3.94
N LYS A 55 19.29 8.86 3.15
CA LYS A 55 19.47 8.66 1.71
C LYS A 55 18.86 9.81 0.89
N VAL A 56 19.13 9.83 -0.41
CA VAL A 56 18.54 10.77 -1.37
C VAL A 56 17.62 10.00 -2.31
N ILE A 57 16.63 10.66 -2.91
CA ILE A 57 15.74 10.07 -3.91
C ILE A 57 15.84 10.81 -5.25
N SER A 58 15.62 10.09 -6.35
CA SER A 58 15.73 10.66 -7.71
C SER A 58 14.64 11.67 -8.05
N ASP A 59 13.46 11.56 -7.42
CA ASP A 59 12.33 12.46 -7.64
C ASP A 59 11.78 12.95 -6.28
N PRO A 60 12.15 14.17 -5.85
CA PRO A 60 11.65 14.74 -4.59
C PRO A 60 10.20 15.20 -4.66
N THR A 61 9.59 15.34 -5.85
CA THR A 61 8.22 15.84 -5.99
C THR A 61 7.19 14.88 -5.37
N ILE A 62 7.57 13.61 -5.21
CA ILE A 62 6.76 12.59 -4.51
C ILE A 62 6.52 12.89 -3.03
N LEU A 63 7.17 13.92 -2.47
CA LEU A 63 6.97 14.36 -1.09
C LEU A 63 6.01 15.55 -0.99
N GLU A 64 5.59 16.14 -2.11
CA GLU A 64 4.82 17.39 -2.13
C GLU A 64 3.33 17.18 -1.82
N ASN A 65 2.80 15.97 -2.05
CA ASN A 65 1.40 15.66 -1.77
C ASN A 65 1.14 15.40 -0.29
N ASP A 66 -0.10 15.67 0.15
CA ASP A 66 -0.58 15.26 1.47
C ASP A 66 -1.00 13.78 1.46
N TYR A 67 -0.10 12.90 1.89
CA TYR A 67 -0.34 11.46 2.03
C TYR A 67 -1.01 11.05 3.36
N SER A 68 -1.51 12.00 4.16
CA SER A 68 -2.24 11.64 5.38
C SER A 68 -3.49 10.81 5.03
N LEU A 69 -3.70 9.74 5.80
CA LEU A 69 -4.92 8.94 5.69
C LEU A 69 -6.00 9.57 6.59
N PRO A 70 -7.21 9.84 6.07
CA PRO A 70 -8.31 10.28 6.91
C PRO A 70 -8.75 9.14 7.83
N SER A 71 -9.36 9.48 8.97
CA SER A 71 -9.90 8.49 9.88
C SER A 71 -11.11 7.76 9.25
N PRO A 72 -11.24 6.44 9.45
CA PRO A 72 -12.41 5.69 9.05
C PRO A 72 -13.67 6.16 9.79
N PRO A 73 -14.84 6.17 9.13
CA PRO A 73 -16.10 6.54 9.77
C PRO A 73 -16.52 5.50 10.83
N ASN A 74 -17.25 5.97 11.85
CA ASN A 74 -17.96 5.13 12.83
C ASN A 74 -17.08 4.16 13.64
N SER A 75 -15.86 4.56 14.04
CA SER A 75 -14.90 3.73 14.80
C SER A 75 -14.52 2.40 14.13
N GLN A 76 -14.75 2.29 12.82
CA GLN A 76 -14.35 1.12 12.03
C GLN A 76 -12.85 1.17 11.72
N THR A 77 -12.29 0.09 11.22
CA THR A 77 -10.99 0.12 10.52
C THR A 77 -11.22 0.29 9.02
N TRP A 78 -10.24 0.86 8.32
CA TRP A 78 -10.27 0.83 6.86
C TRP A 78 -10.13 -0.61 6.37
N ASN A 79 -11.02 -0.97 5.46
CA ASN A 79 -10.95 -2.17 4.65
C ASN A 79 -11.52 -1.82 3.26
N LYS A 80 -11.41 -2.74 2.30
CA LYS A 80 -11.80 -2.50 0.91
C LYS A 80 -13.27 -2.07 0.80
N ARG A 81 -14.15 -2.66 1.62
CA ARG A 81 -15.57 -2.35 1.65
C ARG A 81 -15.83 -0.95 2.22
N SER A 82 -15.34 -0.64 3.42
CA SER A 82 -15.59 0.65 4.07
C SER A 82 -14.98 1.82 3.30
N ALA A 83 -13.80 1.61 2.70
CA ALA A 83 -13.17 2.59 1.81
C ALA A 83 -14.03 2.87 0.57
N TYR A 84 -14.52 1.82 -0.09
CA TYR A 84 -15.37 1.97 -1.28
C TYR A 84 -16.71 2.64 -0.97
N GLU A 85 -17.37 2.24 0.12
CA GLU A 85 -18.63 2.88 0.57
C GLU A 85 -18.44 4.36 0.89
N SER A 86 -17.31 4.74 1.51
CA SER A 86 -16.97 6.13 1.83
C SER A 86 -16.66 6.96 0.59
N TYR A 87 -15.94 6.40 -0.39
CA TYR A 87 -15.71 7.03 -1.69
C TYR A 87 -17.03 7.23 -2.46
N LYS A 88 -17.85 6.19 -2.57
CA LYS A 88 -19.13 6.25 -3.30
C LYS A 88 -20.14 7.21 -2.70
N SER A 89 -20.08 7.46 -1.39
CA SER A 89 -20.93 8.43 -0.70
C SER A 89 -20.36 9.86 -0.68
N GLY A 90 -19.20 10.09 -1.30
CA GLY A 90 -18.58 11.42 -1.39
C GLY A 90 -17.82 11.87 -0.14
N HIS A 91 -17.61 10.98 0.85
CA HIS A 91 -16.82 11.29 2.05
C HIS A 91 -15.31 11.19 1.82
N LEU A 92 -14.88 10.46 0.79
CA LEU A 92 -13.49 10.40 0.33
C LEU A 92 -13.37 10.95 -1.08
N SER A 93 -12.30 11.72 -1.33
CA SER A 93 -11.84 11.96 -2.70
C SER A 93 -11.28 10.67 -3.30
N GLU A 94 -11.20 10.61 -4.63
CA GLU A 94 -10.59 9.48 -5.33
C GLU A 94 -9.14 9.26 -4.91
N GLN A 95 -8.39 10.35 -4.74
CA GLN A 95 -7.01 10.32 -4.25
C GLN A 95 -6.90 9.66 -2.87
N LYS A 96 -7.66 10.14 -1.88
CA LYS A 96 -7.61 9.56 -0.53
C LYS A 96 -8.12 8.13 -0.51
N TYR A 97 -9.07 7.78 -1.36
CA TYR A 97 -9.49 6.40 -1.58
C TYR A 97 -8.34 5.52 -2.11
N GLY A 98 -7.59 5.99 -3.12
CA GLY A 98 -6.42 5.29 -3.65
C GLY A 98 -5.32 5.07 -2.60
N TYR A 99 -5.08 6.07 -1.74
CA TYR A 99 -4.12 5.97 -0.63
C TYR A 99 -4.55 4.94 0.41
N ILE A 100 -5.83 4.95 0.80
CA ILE A 100 -6.38 3.97 1.74
C ILE A 100 -6.28 2.56 1.16
N LEU A 101 -6.67 2.36 -0.11
CA LEU A 101 -6.57 1.05 -0.77
C LEU A 101 -5.12 0.52 -0.75
N ALA A 102 -4.17 1.37 -1.13
CA ALA A 102 -2.75 1.00 -1.11
C ALA A 102 -2.29 0.63 0.30
N ALA A 103 -2.66 1.42 1.32
CA ALA A 103 -2.28 1.15 2.70
C ALA A 103 -2.81 -0.21 3.20
N ILE A 104 -4.10 -0.50 2.99
CA ILE A 104 -4.69 -1.75 3.48
C ILE A 104 -4.19 -2.98 2.70
N GLU A 105 -3.90 -2.83 1.40
CA GLU A 105 -3.32 -3.89 0.59
C GLU A 105 -1.87 -4.17 0.97
N TYR A 106 -1.10 -3.13 1.24
CA TYR A 106 0.27 -3.26 1.73
C TYR A 106 0.34 -3.98 3.07
N GLU A 107 -0.53 -3.64 4.04
CA GLU A 107 -0.62 -4.35 5.33
C GLU A 107 -1.02 -5.82 5.16
N TYR A 108 -1.93 -6.12 4.23
CA TYR A 108 -2.30 -7.49 3.88
C TYR A 108 -1.10 -8.28 3.34
N ILE A 109 -0.35 -7.71 2.39
CA ILE A 109 0.85 -8.32 1.80
C ILE A 109 1.89 -8.58 2.89
N LEU A 110 2.21 -7.57 3.73
CA LEU A 110 3.17 -7.71 4.83
C LEU A 110 2.77 -8.82 5.81
N SER A 111 1.47 -8.92 6.13
CA SER A 111 0.94 -9.97 7.01
C SER A 111 1.09 -11.36 6.38
N ALA A 112 0.79 -11.50 5.09
CA ALA A 112 0.94 -12.76 4.36
C ALA A 112 2.41 -13.19 4.20
N GLU A 113 3.31 -12.24 3.92
CA GLU A 113 4.75 -12.49 3.85
C GLU A 113 5.35 -12.89 5.19
N LYS A 114 4.90 -12.24 6.28
CA LYS A 114 5.31 -12.63 7.63
C LYS A 114 4.89 -14.06 7.95
N ALA A 115 3.64 -14.42 7.65
CA ALA A 115 3.15 -15.78 7.83
C ALA A 115 3.93 -16.79 6.96
N ARG A 116 4.26 -16.43 5.71
CA ARG A 116 5.11 -17.24 4.83
C ARG A 116 6.48 -17.49 5.46
N LYS A 117 7.17 -16.45 5.92
CA LYS A 117 8.49 -16.56 6.56
C LYS A 117 8.45 -17.47 7.80
N GLN A 118 7.37 -17.38 8.60
CA GLN A 118 7.17 -18.26 9.75
C GLN A 118 6.93 -19.72 9.35
N LEU A 119 6.23 -19.96 8.24
CA LEU A 119 6.04 -21.30 7.70
C LEU A 119 7.37 -21.88 7.20
N ASP A 120 8.12 -21.11 6.42
CA ASP A 120 9.38 -21.55 5.80
C ASP A 120 10.47 -21.83 6.85
N SER A 121 10.44 -21.11 7.97
CA SER A 121 11.31 -21.35 9.13
C SER A 121 10.81 -22.45 10.07
N GLY A 122 9.66 -23.06 9.80
CA GLY A 122 9.07 -24.13 10.63
C GLY A 122 8.48 -23.65 11.96
N VAL A 123 8.33 -22.33 12.15
CA VAL A 123 7.73 -21.73 13.37
C VAL A 123 6.24 -22.02 13.46
N ILE A 124 5.55 -22.09 12.31
CA ILE A 124 4.14 -22.42 12.23
C ILE A 124 3.89 -23.57 11.26
N THR A 125 2.78 -24.28 11.49
CA THR A 125 2.28 -25.31 10.57
C THR A 125 1.61 -24.70 9.34
N LYS A 126 1.46 -25.50 8.29
CA LYS A 126 0.67 -25.12 7.10
C LYS A 126 -0.75 -24.65 7.46
N LYS A 127 -1.41 -25.32 8.40
CA LYS A 127 -2.77 -24.97 8.87
C LYS A 127 -2.81 -23.58 9.53
N GLN A 128 -1.81 -23.26 10.35
CA GLN A 128 -1.70 -21.94 10.99
C GLN A 128 -1.41 -20.85 9.95
N TYR A 129 -0.54 -21.14 8.97
CA TYR A 129 -0.29 -20.23 7.85
C TYR A 129 -1.58 -19.91 7.07
N GLU A 130 -2.35 -20.94 6.71
CA GLU A 130 -3.62 -20.77 5.99
C GLU A 130 -4.62 -19.93 6.78
N GLN A 131 -4.70 -20.15 8.10
CA GLN A 131 -5.54 -19.37 9.00
C GLN A 131 -5.11 -17.90 9.06
N LEU A 132 -3.81 -17.62 9.22
CA LEU A 132 -3.30 -16.24 9.28
C LEU A 132 -3.55 -15.47 7.97
N VAL A 133 -3.35 -16.13 6.82
CA VAL A 133 -3.65 -15.50 5.52
C VAL A 133 -5.14 -15.26 5.34
N TYR A 134 -5.98 -16.19 5.80
CA TYR A 134 -7.43 -16.00 5.79
C TYR A 134 -7.87 -14.82 6.66
N GLU A 135 -7.34 -14.70 7.88
CA GLU A 135 -7.61 -13.58 8.78
C GLU A 135 -7.16 -12.25 8.19
N ALA A 136 -5.96 -12.20 7.60
CA ALA A 136 -5.48 -11.01 6.89
C ALA A 136 -6.40 -10.64 5.72
N ALA A 137 -6.87 -11.63 4.95
CA ALA A 137 -7.81 -11.41 3.86
C ALA A 137 -9.18 -10.91 4.36
N VAL A 138 -9.66 -11.39 5.50
CA VAL A 138 -10.87 -10.90 6.16
C VAL A 138 -10.73 -9.43 6.54
N LEU A 139 -9.62 -9.04 7.17
CA LEU A 139 -9.33 -7.65 7.53
C LEU A 139 -9.23 -6.75 6.29
N PHE A 140 -8.54 -7.21 5.25
CA PHE A 140 -8.41 -6.48 3.98
C PHE A 140 -9.76 -6.27 3.28
N ASN A 141 -10.60 -7.30 3.22
CA ASN A 141 -11.87 -7.25 2.50
C ASN A 141 -13.03 -6.65 3.32
N GLY A 142 -13.01 -6.77 4.65
CA GLY A 142 -14.11 -6.39 5.54
C GLY A 142 -15.29 -7.37 5.53
N LYS A 143 -15.03 -8.68 5.72
CA LYS A 143 -16.05 -9.76 5.68
C LYS A 143 -15.98 -10.69 6.89
#